data_AF-A0A0M9BI01-F1
#
_entry.id   AF-A0A0M9BI01-F1
#
_cell.length_a   1.000
_cell.length_b   1.000
_cell.length_c   1.000
_cell.angle_alpha   90.00
_cell.angle_beta   90.00
_cell.angle_gamma   90.00
#
_symmetry.space_group_name_H-M   'P 1'
#
loop_
_entity.id
_entity.type
_entity.pdbx_description
1 polymer ?
#
loop_
_entity_poly.entity_id
_entity_poly.type
_entity_poly.pdbx_seq_one_letter_code
_entity_poly.pdbx_strand_id
1 'polypeptide(L)'
;MKTDFKHTLKKEVRTLERFEKAVQRIINIDWNVRRQDLPSHALLVTEYINRGNIFRDVYCPDNKIRKPIYSAAQIIGVKEEILLHIQKKVEELELLKQGWTVEFLCKYFLEWEWIISVGEKIDARFEALYEPIILLFERGGRVSYHHNELVCGKYGWPQNVYSIPRTEFSELNMERLDEIDRVV
;
A
#
# COMPACT_ATOMS: atom_id res chain seq x y z
N MET A 1 -3.98 14.79 -40.46
CA MET A 1 -3.73 15.03 -39.01
C MET A 1 -5.00 14.91 -38.18
N LYS A 2 -5.63 13.73 -38.09
CA LYS A 2 -6.78 13.49 -37.17
C LYS A 2 -6.64 12.19 -36.36
N THR A 3 -5.50 11.51 -36.45
CA THR A 3 -5.31 10.16 -35.91
C THR A 3 -4.65 10.13 -34.53
N ASP A 4 -4.00 11.19 -34.08
CA ASP A 4 -3.30 11.20 -32.78
C ASP A 4 -4.18 11.61 -31.59
N PHE A 5 -5.18 12.48 -31.78
CA PHE A 5 -5.91 13.06 -30.65
C PHE A 5 -6.81 12.05 -29.90
N LYS A 6 -7.47 11.15 -30.63
CA LYS A 6 -8.32 10.09 -30.02
C LYS A 6 -7.50 9.01 -29.30
N HIS A 7 -6.26 8.78 -29.73
CA HIS A 7 -5.38 7.80 -29.10
C HIS A 7 -4.79 8.32 -27.79
N THR A 8 -4.34 9.59 -27.78
CA THR A 8 -3.88 10.28 -26.57
C THR A 8 -5.00 10.42 -25.53
N LEU A 9 -6.21 10.83 -25.94
CA LEU A 9 -7.38 10.89 -25.04
C LEU A 9 -7.79 9.51 -24.50
N LYS A 10 -7.76 8.44 -25.30
CA LYS A 10 -8.06 7.08 -24.80
C LYS A 10 -7.00 6.59 -23.81
N LYS A 11 -5.74 7.02 -23.97
CA LYS A 11 -4.65 6.69 -23.05
C LYS A 11 -4.83 7.46 -21.74
N GLU A 12 -5.03 8.77 -21.77
CA GLU A 12 -5.31 9.62 -20.60
C GLU A 12 -6.57 9.15 -19.82
N VAL A 13 -7.65 8.77 -20.52
CA VAL A 13 -8.89 8.28 -19.90
C VAL A 13 -8.72 6.89 -19.25
N ARG A 14 -7.94 5.98 -19.84
CA ARG A 14 -7.60 4.68 -19.22
C ARG A 14 -6.60 4.81 -18.07
N THR A 15 -5.73 5.80 -18.14
CA THR A 15 -4.68 6.13 -17.18
C THR A 15 -5.22 6.67 -15.85
N LEU A 16 -6.48 7.11 -15.75
CA LEU A 16 -7.08 7.49 -14.46
C LEU A 16 -8.01 6.40 -13.89
N GLU A 17 -8.42 5.42 -14.68
CA GLU A 17 -9.34 4.36 -14.24
C GLU A 17 -8.78 3.54 -13.08
N ARG A 18 -7.47 3.23 -13.09
CA ARG A 18 -6.80 2.50 -12.00
C ARG A 18 -6.79 3.30 -10.70
N PHE A 19 -6.40 4.57 -10.78
CA PHE A 19 -6.37 5.47 -9.62
C PHE A 19 -7.77 5.66 -9.01
N GLU A 20 -8.78 5.93 -9.84
CA GLU A 20 -10.16 6.07 -9.36
C GLU A 20 -10.69 4.78 -8.72
N LYS A 21 -10.37 3.60 -9.28
CA LYS A 21 -10.70 2.32 -8.65
C LYS A 21 -10.04 2.17 -7.28
N ALA A 22 -8.79 2.61 -7.13
CA ALA A 22 -8.09 2.58 -5.85
C ALA A 22 -8.73 3.53 -4.81
N VAL A 23 -9.17 4.72 -5.23
CA VAL A 23 -9.94 5.65 -4.39
C VAL A 23 -11.25 5.01 -3.95
N GLN A 24 -12.02 4.44 -4.88
CA GLN A 24 -13.26 3.73 -4.55
C GLN A 24 -13.03 2.55 -3.61
N ARG A 25 -11.92 1.83 -3.77
CA ARG A 25 -11.53 0.74 -2.89
C ARG A 25 -11.37 1.21 -1.44
N ILE A 26 -10.69 2.34 -1.21
CA ILE A 26 -10.58 2.94 0.13
C ILE A 26 -11.94 3.37 0.68
N ILE A 27 -12.77 4.02 -0.14
CA ILE A 27 -14.11 4.47 0.25
C ILE A 27 -14.98 3.29 0.71
N ASN A 28 -14.85 2.15 0.03
CA ASN A 28 -15.63 0.95 0.30
C ASN A 28 -15.14 0.13 1.50
N ILE A 29 -14.01 0.49 2.13
CA ILE A 29 -13.58 -0.16 3.37
C ILE A 29 -14.57 0.19 4.49
N ASP A 30 -15.19 -0.82 5.08
CA ASP A 30 -15.99 -0.62 6.30
C ASP A 30 -15.06 -0.37 7.49
N TRP A 31 -14.85 0.91 7.79
CA TRP A 31 -13.96 1.33 8.87
C TRP A 31 -14.48 0.97 10.28
N ASN A 32 -15.77 0.65 10.42
CA ASN A 32 -16.38 0.25 11.69
C ASN A 32 -16.11 -1.23 12.01
N VAL A 33 -15.88 -2.06 10.98
CA VAL A 33 -15.49 -3.45 11.18
C VAL A 33 -14.05 -3.49 11.65
N ARG A 34 -13.87 -4.00 12.88
CA ARG A 34 -12.56 -4.26 13.48
C ARG A 34 -12.46 -5.73 13.83
N ARG A 35 -11.48 -6.40 13.23
CA ARG A 35 -11.11 -7.77 13.59
C ARG A 35 -9.71 -7.71 14.18
N GLN A 36 -9.53 -8.36 15.33
CA GLN A 36 -8.23 -8.42 16.00
C GLN A 36 -7.68 -9.84 15.85
N ASP A 37 -6.36 -9.94 15.79
CA ASP A 37 -5.60 -11.19 15.92
C ASP A 37 -5.92 -12.31 14.93
N LEU A 38 -6.55 -11.99 13.79
CA LEU A 38 -6.68 -12.94 12.69
C LEU A 38 -5.28 -13.36 12.20
N PRO A 39 -5.00 -14.66 12.03
CA PRO A 39 -3.71 -15.13 11.53
C PRO A 39 -3.30 -14.49 10.19
N SER A 40 -4.26 -14.23 9.30
CA SER A 40 -4.01 -13.52 8.04
C SER A 40 -3.47 -12.09 8.24
N HIS A 41 -3.78 -11.42 9.35
CA HIS A 41 -3.30 -10.06 9.60
C HIS A 41 -1.79 -10.00 9.74
N ALA A 42 -1.20 -10.94 10.50
CA ALA A 42 0.25 -11.02 10.65
C ALA A 42 0.94 -11.32 9.31
N LEU A 43 0.34 -12.21 8.50
CA LEU A 43 0.84 -12.52 7.16
C LEU A 43 0.82 -11.28 6.28
N LEU A 44 -0.28 -10.53 6.25
CA LEU A 44 -0.44 -9.36 5.39
C LEU A 44 0.55 -8.24 5.75
N VAL A 45 0.76 -7.95 7.04
CA VAL A 45 1.76 -6.94 7.45
C VAL A 45 3.18 -7.41 7.12
N THR A 46 3.49 -8.69 7.34
CA THR A 46 4.81 -9.26 7.02
C THR A 46 5.08 -9.22 5.52
N GLU A 47 4.08 -9.55 4.71
CA GLU A 47 4.17 -9.50 3.25
C GLU A 47 4.35 -8.05 2.75
N TYR A 48 3.64 -7.07 3.32
CA TYR A 48 3.85 -5.64 3.02
C TYR A 48 5.30 -5.20 3.30
N ILE A 49 5.84 -5.61 4.44
CA ILE A 49 7.23 -5.30 4.81
C ILE A 49 8.22 -6.01 3.88
N ASN A 50 7.99 -7.29 3.55
CA ASN A 50 8.82 -8.07 2.63
C ASN A 50 8.89 -7.41 1.25
N ARG A 51 7.72 -7.10 0.65
CA ARG A 51 7.62 -6.39 -0.64
C ARG A 51 8.34 -5.05 -0.59
N GLY A 52 8.14 -4.28 0.47
CA GLY A 52 8.82 -2.99 0.65
C GLY A 52 10.32 -3.07 0.84
N ASN A 53 10.82 -4.14 1.47
CA ASN A 53 12.25 -4.37 1.58
C ASN A 53 12.88 -4.78 0.24
N ILE A 54 12.23 -5.68 -0.50
CA ILE A 54 12.70 -6.07 -1.85
C ILE A 54 12.67 -4.86 -2.79
N PHE A 55 11.61 -4.05 -2.75
CA PHE A 55 11.54 -2.78 -3.48
C PHE A 55 12.71 -1.86 -3.14
N ARG A 56 12.97 -1.64 -1.84
CA ARG A 56 14.08 -0.77 -1.39
C ARG A 56 15.46 -1.34 -1.68
N ASP A 57 15.62 -2.65 -1.80
CA ASP A 57 16.89 -3.24 -2.26
C ASP A 57 17.21 -2.87 -3.72
N VAL A 58 16.18 -2.58 -4.53
CA VAL A 58 16.35 -2.14 -5.92
C VAL A 58 16.53 -0.62 -6.01
N TYR A 59 15.65 0.14 -5.35
CA TYR A 59 15.56 1.59 -5.57
C TYR A 59 16.28 2.44 -4.52
N CYS A 60 16.71 1.86 -3.39
CA CYS A 60 17.46 2.56 -2.35
C CYS A 60 18.35 1.60 -1.53
N PRO A 61 19.29 0.87 -2.18
CA PRO A 61 20.00 -0.25 -1.57
C PRO A 61 20.83 0.14 -0.34
N ASP A 62 21.40 1.34 -0.34
CA ASP A 62 22.31 1.80 0.72
C ASP A 62 21.57 2.17 2.02
N ASN A 63 20.25 2.35 1.97
CA ASN A 63 19.48 2.72 3.15
C ASN A 63 19.17 1.51 4.04
N LYS A 64 19.88 1.43 5.17
CA LYS A 64 19.71 0.41 6.22
C LYS A 64 18.76 0.81 7.35
N ILE A 65 18.20 2.03 7.30
CA ILE A 65 17.20 2.53 8.26
C ILE A 65 15.86 2.55 7.54
N ARG A 66 15.13 1.43 7.62
CA ARG A 66 13.89 1.22 6.87
C ARG A 66 12.70 1.20 7.81
N LYS A 67 11.86 2.23 7.74
CA LYS A 67 10.59 2.26 8.45
C LYS A 67 9.55 1.35 7.76
N PRO A 68 8.68 0.67 8.51
CA PRO A 68 7.57 -0.10 7.94
C PRO A 68 6.64 0.74 7.06
N ILE A 69 6.29 1.95 7.51
CA ILE A 69 5.43 2.89 6.77
C ILE A 69 6.32 3.83 5.96
N TYR A 70 6.18 3.81 4.64
CA TYR A 70 7.02 4.58 3.70
C TYR A 70 6.27 4.88 2.39
N SER A 71 6.66 5.96 1.71
CA SER A 71 6.24 6.27 0.34
C SER A 71 7.22 5.69 -0.66
N ALA A 72 6.77 4.77 -1.50
CA ALA A 72 7.52 4.25 -2.64
C ALA A 72 7.70 5.33 -3.71
N ALA A 73 6.70 6.20 -3.86
CA ALA A 73 6.73 7.35 -4.77
C ALA A 73 7.89 8.31 -4.46
N GLN A 74 8.06 8.66 -3.18
CA GLN A 74 9.18 9.48 -2.74
C GLN A 74 10.53 8.79 -2.98
N ILE A 75 10.60 7.47 -2.75
CA ILE A 75 11.84 6.70 -2.96
C ILE A 75 12.28 6.72 -4.43
N ILE A 76 11.35 6.65 -5.37
CA ILE A 76 11.66 6.73 -6.81
C ILE A 76 11.76 8.17 -7.34
N GLY A 77 11.63 9.17 -6.46
CA GLY A 77 11.80 10.58 -6.82
C GLY A 77 10.61 11.21 -7.55
N VAL A 78 9.38 10.77 -7.30
CA VAL A 78 8.18 11.46 -7.81
C VAL A 78 8.14 12.90 -7.30
N LYS A 79 7.79 13.82 -8.21
CA LYS A 79 7.77 15.25 -7.90
C LYS A 79 6.76 15.57 -6.79
N GLU A 80 7.16 16.46 -5.89
CA GLU A 80 6.35 16.89 -4.74
C GLU A 80 4.97 17.44 -5.15
N GLU A 81 4.88 18.14 -6.28
CA GLU A 81 3.61 18.67 -6.81
C GLU A 81 2.53 17.60 -7.05
N ILE A 82 2.95 16.39 -7.46
CA ILE A 82 2.07 15.24 -7.66
C ILE A 82 1.65 14.69 -6.30
N LEU A 83 2.59 14.52 -5.37
CA LEU A 83 2.32 14.00 -4.03
C LEU A 83 1.35 14.91 -3.26
N LEU A 84 1.48 16.23 -3.40
CA LEU A 84 0.56 17.20 -2.83
C LEU A 84 -0.84 17.12 -3.46
N HIS A 85 -0.95 16.82 -4.75
CA HIS A 85 -2.27 16.62 -5.37
C HIS A 85 -2.99 15.40 -4.78
N ILE A 86 -2.25 14.30 -4.56
CA ILE A 86 -2.81 13.07 -3.98
C ILE A 86 -3.13 13.26 -2.49
N GLN A 87 -2.29 13.99 -1.75
CA GLN A 87 -2.56 14.37 -0.36
C GLN A 87 -3.92 15.07 -0.21
N LYS A 88 -4.25 16.03 -1.08
CA LYS A 88 -5.56 16.71 -1.03
C LYS A 88 -6.73 15.74 -1.20
N LYS A 89 -6.60 14.73 -2.05
CA LYS A 89 -7.63 13.69 -2.22
C LYS A 89 -7.77 12.84 -0.96
N VAL A 90 -6.66 12.50 -0.32
CA VAL A 90 -6.67 11.76 0.95
C VAL A 90 -7.34 12.56 2.06
N GLU A 91 -7.12 13.87 2.12
CA GLU A 91 -7.77 14.77 3.09
C GLU A 91 -9.30 14.77 2.94
N GLU A 92 -9.80 14.73 1.70
CA GLU A 92 -11.24 14.61 1.38
C GLU A 92 -11.86 13.28 1.88
N LEU A 93 -11.05 12.23 2.07
CA LEU A 93 -11.50 10.93 2.58
C LEU A 93 -11.60 10.88 4.12
N GLU A 94 -11.14 11.92 4.81
CA GLU A 94 -11.17 12.05 6.28
C GLU A 94 -10.57 10.84 7.03
N LEU A 95 -9.54 10.20 6.47
CA LEU A 95 -8.98 8.95 7.03
C LEU A 95 -8.27 9.14 8.37
N LEU A 96 -7.92 10.38 8.74
CA LEU A 96 -7.32 10.70 10.04
C LEU A 96 -8.18 10.22 11.22
N LYS A 97 -9.51 10.16 11.06
CA LYS A 97 -10.44 9.62 12.07
C LYS A 97 -10.19 8.13 12.39
N GLN A 98 -9.48 7.42 11.51
CA GLN A 98 -9.06 6.02 11.69
C GLN A 98 -7.64 5.89 12.26
N GLY A 99 -6.91 7.00 12.39
CA GLY A 99 -5.54 7.07 12.87
C GLY A 99 -4.56 7.45 11.77
N TRP A 100 -3.51 8.17 12.15
CA TRP A 100 -2.50 8.68 11.21
C TRP A 100 -1.83 7.57 10.38
N THR A 101 -1.60 6.39 10.96
CA THR A 101 -1.00 5.25 10.26
C THR A 101 -1.87 4.80 9.08
N VAL A 102 -3.19 4.75 9.25
CA VAL A 102 -4.14 4.42 8.19
C VAL A 102 -4.10 5.47 7.10
N GLU A 103 -4.16 6.75 7.47
CA GLU A 103 -4.09 7.86 6.51
C GLU A 103 -2.83 7.78 5.63
N PHE A 104 -1.64 7.64 6.25
CA PHE A 104 -0.39 7.57 5.52
C PHE A 104 -0.30 6.32 4.63
N LEU A 105 -0.76 5.16 5.09
CA LEU A 105 -0.72 3.94 4.28
C LEU A 105 -1.68 4.01 3.09
N CYS A 106 -2.89 4.55 3.28
CA CYS A 106 -3.84 4.80 2.20
C CYS A 106 -3.31 5.85 1.22
N LYS A 107 -2.68 6.91 1.71
CA LYS A 107 -1.99 7.90 0.87
C LYS A 107 -0.93 7.24 -0.01
N TYR A 108 -0.02 6.47 0.59
CA TYR A 108 1.08 5.86 -0.15
C TYR A 108 0.62 4.79 -1.15
N PHE A 109 -0.47 4.09 -0.83
CA PHE A 109 -1.18 3.26 -1.81
C PHE A 109 -1.70 4.08 -2.99
N LEU A 110 -2.41 5.19 -2.75
CA LEU A 110 -2.92 6.06 -3.82
C LEU A 110 -1.80 6.70 -4.66
N GLU A 111 -0.70 7.11 -4.03
CA GLU A 111 0.51 7.56 -4.72
C GLU A 111 1.02 6.48 -5.69
N TRP A 112 1.11 5.24 -5.21
CA TRP A 112 1.60 4.12 -6.01
C TRP A 112 0.66 3.76 -7.17
N GLU A 113 -0.65 3.74 -6.91
CA GLU A 113 -1.66 3.47 -7.92
C GLU A 113 -1.67 4.53 -9.02
N TRP A 114 -1.46 5.80 -8.66
CA TRP A 114 -1.31 6.89 -9.63
C TRP A 114 -0.07 6.70 -10.52
N ILE A 115 1.08 6.36 -9.93
CA ILE A 115 2.34 6.12 -10.66
C ILE A 115 2.16 5.04 -11.72
N ILE A 116 1.51 3.93 -11.34
CA ILE A 116 1.23 2.83 -12.25
C ILE A 116 0.25 3.28 -13.34
N SER A 117 -0.77 4.06 -12.96
CA SER A 117 -1.82 4.47 -13.87
C SER A 117 -1.30 5.39 -14.99
N VAL A 118 -0.33 6.27 -14.68
CA VAL A 118 0.35 7.12 -15.67
C VAL A 118 1.42 6.38 -16.49
N GLY A 119 1.68 5.11 -16.18
CA GLY A 119 2.54 4.24 -16.97
C GLY A 119 4.04 4.48 -16.72
N GLU A 120 4.40 4.90 -15.50
CA GLU A 120 5.82 4.92 -15.09
C GLU A 120 6.43 3.52 -15.22
N LYS A 121 7.69 3.46 -15.67
CA LYS A 121 8.40 2.20 -15.88
C LYS A 121 8.89 1.64 -14.54
N ILE A 122 7.98 1.04 -13.80
CA ILE A 122 8.30 0.23 -12.62
C ILE A 122 8.42 -1.24 -13.00
N ASP A 123 9.21 -2.00 -12.25
CA ASP A 123 9.24 -3.46 -12.37
C ASP A 123 7.86 -4.03 -12.00
N ALA A 124 7.28 -4.84 -12.88
CA ALA A 124 5.92 -5.38 -12.76
C ALA A 124 5.68 -6.12 -11.44
N ARG A 125 6.73 -6.72 -10.84
CA ARG A 125 6.60 -7.38 -9.53
C ARG A 125 6.18 -6.43 -8.41
N PHE A 126 6.41 -5.13 -8.56
CA PHE A 126 6.03 -4.11 -7.58
C PHE A 126 4.68 -3.46 -7.87
N GLU A 127 3.93 -3.87 -8.89
CA GLU A 127 2.59 -3.30 -9.15
C GLU A 127 1.65 -3.45 -7.96
N ALA A 128 1.76 -4.55 -7.21
CA ALA A 128 0.95 -4.85 -6.02
C ALA A 128 1.69 -4.58 -4.70
N LEU A 129 2.58 -3.58 -4.66
CA LEU A 129 3.46 -3.28 -3.51
C LEU A 129 2.68 -3.06 -2.20
N TYR A 130 1.59 -2.29 -2.27
CA TYR A 130 0.74 -1.94 -1.12
C TYR A 130 -0.50 -2.84 -0.99
N GLU A 131 -0.68 -3.81 -1.89
CA GLU A 131 -1.82 -4.74 -1.85
C GLU A 131 -2.01 -5.42 -0.48
N PRO A 132 -0.96 -5.92 0.20
CA PRO A 132 -1.16 -6.60 1.47
C PRO A 132 -1.74 -5.68 2.57
N ILE A 133 -1.35 -4.39 2.59
CA ILE A 133 -1.84 -3.47 3.62
C ILE A 133 -3.27 -3.00 3.36
N ILE A 134 -3.68 -2.89 2.09
CA ILE A 134 -5.07 -2.59 1.74
C ILE A 134 -5.98 -3.78 2.07
N LEU A 135 -5.56 -5.00 1.72
CA LEU A 135 -6.28 -6.23 2.12
C LEU A 135 -6.41 -6.33 3.64
N LEU A 136 -5.38 -5.94 4.41
CA LEU A 136 -5.49 -5.88 5.86
C LEU A 136 -6.63 -4.97 6.32
N PHE A 137 -6.73 -3.77 5.74
CA PHE A 137 -7.75 -2.80 6.11
C PHE A 137 -9.16 -3.25 5.71
N GLU A 138 -9.31 -3.84 4.53
CA GLU A 138 -10.55 -4.44 4.03
C GLU A 138 -11.05 -5.59 4.93
N ARG A 139 -10.13 -6.31 5.58
CA ARG A 139 -10.45 -7.38 6.53
C ARG A 139 -10.70 -6.89 7.96
N GLY A 140 -10.68 -5.57 8.19
CA GLY A 140 -10.89 -4.96 9.50
C GLY A 140 -9.65 -4.95 10.39
N GLY A 141 -8.48 -5.33 9.87
CA GLY A 141 -7.20 -5.18 10.54
C GLY A 141 -6.76 -3.72 10.60
N ARG A 142 -6.00 -3.35 11.63
CA ARG A 142 -5.44 -2.00 11.80
C ARG A 142 -3.99 -2.12 12.27
N VAL A 143 -3.19 -1.12 11.92
CA VAL A 143 -1.83 -0.97 12.42
C VAL A 143 -1.67 0.35 13.15
N SER A 144 -0.87 0.35 14.21
CA SER A 144 -0.47 1.55 14.95
C SER A 144 0.99 1.45 15.36
N TYR A 145 1.60 2.55 15.80
CA TYR A 145 2.91 2.48 16.44
C TYR A 145 2.76 2.46 17.96
N HIS A 146 3.40 1.49 18.62
CA HIS A 146 3.56 1.43 20.07
C HIS A 146 5.00 1.02 20.38
N HIS A 147 5.66 1.68 21.34
CA HIS A 147 7.03 1.35 21.80
C HIS A 147 8.06 1.07 20.69
N ASN A 148 8.11 1.90 19.64
CA ASN A 148 8.99 1.71 18.47
C ASN A 148 8.73 0.42 17.68
N GLU A 149 7.50 -0.07 17.70
CA GLU A 149 7.04 -1.17 16.87
C GLU A 149 5.82 -0.75 16.09
N LEU A 150 5.73 -1.21 14.84
CA LEU A 150 4.44 -1.28 14.15
C LEU A 150 3.68 -2.46 14.76
N VAL A 151 2.47 -2.25 15.23
CA VAL A 151 1.67 -3.26 15.92
C VAL A 151 0.39 -3.54 15.13
N CYS A 152 0.02 -4.81 15.00
CA CYS A 152 -1.26 -5.28 14.49
C CYS A 152 -1.81 -6.35 15.41
N GLY A 153 -2.80 -5.99 16.24
CA GLY A 153 -3.29 -6.88 17.29
C GLY A 153 -2.15 -7.24 18.27
N LYS A 154 -1.93 -8.53 18.50
CA LYS A 154 -0.87 -9.09 19.35
C LYS A 154 0.50 -9.17 18.67
N TYR A 155 0.61 -8.84 17.39
CA TYR A 155 1.85 -8.95 16.62
C TYR A 155 2.56 -7.59 16.52
N GLY A 156 3.88 -7.59 16.63
CA GLY A 156 4.72 -6.41 16.53
C GLY A 156 5.87 -6.61 15.53
N TRP A 157 6.22 -5.55 14.80
CA TRP A 157 7.39 -5.48 13.93
C TRP A 157 8.27 -4.29 14.34
N PRO A 158 9.60 -4.43 14.35
CA PRO A 158 10.50 -3.35 14.75
C PRO A 158 10.36 -2.12 13.85
N GLN A 159 10.55 -0.94 14.41
CA GLN A 159 10.56 0.32 13.64
C GLN A 159 11.63 0.34 12.55
N ASN A 160 12.74 -0.41 12.70
CA ASN A 160 13.66 -0.68 11.61
C ASN A 160 13.46 -2.10 11.08
N VAL A 161 12.84 -2.21 9.90
CA VAL A 161 12.55 -3.49 9.24
C VAL A 161 13.67 -3.98 8.32
N TYR A 162 14.81 -3.29 8.26
CA TYR A 162 15.90 -3.66 7.35
C TYR A 162 16.40 -5.09 7.54
N SER A 163 16.39 -5.62 8.77
CA SER A 163 16.86 -6.97 9.08
C SER A 163 15.85 -8.08 8.76
N ILE A 164 14.59 -7.73 8.41
CA ILE A 164 13.58 -8.75 8.10
C ILE A 164 13.99 -9.50 6.81
N PRO A 165 14.05 -10.85 6.85
CA PRO A 165 14.47 -11.65 5.70
C PRO A 165 13.62 -11.38 4.46
N ARG A 166 14.27 -11.43 3.30
CA ARG A 166 13.58 -11.37 2.01
C ARG A 166 13.10 -12.77 1.67
N THR A 167 11.84 -12.87 1.29
CA THR A 167 11.20 -14.12 0.86
C THR A 167 10.48 -13.87 -0.45
N GLU A 168 10.13 -14.94 -1.17
CA GLU A 168 9.28 -14.83 -2.35
C GLU A 168 7.92 -14.22 -1.98
N PHE A 169 7.31 -13.50 -2.92
CA PHE A 169 6.02 -12.87 -2.67
C PHE A 169 4.94 -13.93 -2.54
N SER A 170 4.21 -13.87 -1.43
CA SER A 170 3.06 -14.71 -1.21
C SER A 170 1.96 -14.32 -2.18
N GLU A 171 1.31 -15.30 -2.79
CA GLU A 171 0.06 -15.07 -3.50
C GLU A 171 -1.04 -14.67 -2.50
N LEU A 172 -1.64 -13.51 -2.75
CA LEU A 172 -2.71 -12.97 -1.90
C LEU A 172 -4.04 -13.23 -2.60
N ASN A 173 -4.70 -14.31 -2.23
CA ASN A 173 -6.06 -14.60 -2.66
C ASN A 173 -6.99 -14.71 -1.43
N MET A 174 -8.23 -14.25 -1.57
CA MET A 174 -9.17 -14.15 -0.44
C MET A 174 -9.50 -15.51 0.16
N GLU A 175 -9.62 -16.55 -0.66
CA GLU A 175 -9.92 -17.91 -0.22
C GLU A 175 -8.84 -18.45 0.73
N ARG A 176 -7.56 -18.32 0.37
CA ARG A 176 -6.42 -18.70 1.21
C ARG A 176 -6.34 -17.88 2.49
N LEU A 177 -6.62 -16.58 2.45
CA LEU A 177 -6.64 -15.75 3.65
C LEU A 177 -7.77 -16.19 4.60
N ASP A 178 -8.94 -16.54 4.05
CA ASP A 178 -10.06 -17.06 4.84
C ASP A 178 -9.78 -18.45 5.40
N GLU A 179 -9.10 -19.32 4.65
CA GLU A 179 -8.62 -20.61 5.15
C GLU A 179 -7.67 -20.42 6.34
N ILE A 180 -6.67 -19.55 6.21
CA ILE A 180 -5.71 -19.23 7.27
C ILE A 180 -6.40 -18.77 8.54
N ASP A 181 -7.48 -17.97 8.41
CA ASP A 181 -8.23 -17.46 9.55
C ASP A 181 -9.13 -18.51 10.22
N ARG A 182 -9.48 -19.61 9.53
CA ARG A 182 -10.27 -20.72 10.08
C ARG A 182 -9.43 -21.71 10.89
N VAL A 183 -8.11 -21.61 10.89
CA VAL A 183 -7.19 -22.53 11.58
C VAL A 183 -7.06 -22.21 13.08
N VAL A 184 -8.08 -21.66 13.72
CA VAL A 184 -8.09 -21.35 15.16
C VAL A 184 -9.23 -22.05 15.88
#